data_AF-A7TC17-F1
#
_entry.id   AF-A7TC17-F1
#
_cell.length_a   1.000
_cell.length_b   1.000
_cell.length_c   1.000
_cell.angle_alpha   90.00
_cell.angle_beta   90.00
_cell.angle_gamma   90.00
#
_symmetry.space_group_name_H-M   'P 1'
#
loop_
_entity.id
_entity.type
_entity.pdbx_description
1 polymer ?
#
loop_
_entity_poly.entity_id
_entity_poly.type
_entity_poly.pdbx_seq_one_letter_code
_entity_poly.pdbx_strand_id
1 'polypeptide(L)'
;YAQLIEIHPEVDEYKLYYAQSLFKACQYAEATKATFQIENPTFNSKVLKLQAAIKYEEDDLQGAKSMVEQCSNEDPDTEVNLGCLLFKSMVEQCSNEDPDTEVNLGCLLFKELDAVSLHNQALMNMETAPTQGFEKLQFLLQQNPFPPETFGNLLLLYIKYQYYDLAADVLAENAQLTYKFLQP
;
A
#
# COMPACT_ATOMS: atom_id res chain seq x y z
N TYR A 1 -24.11 -7.52 17.75
CA TYR A 1 -23.27 -8.07 18.83
C TYR A 1 -23.50 -7.43 20.20
N ALA A 2 -23.70 -6.10 20.31
CA ALA A 2 -23.99 -5.44 21.61
C ALA A 2 -25.11 -6.15 22.42
N GLN A 3 -26.28 -6.37 21.83
CA GLN A 3 -27.38 -7.10 22.49
C GLN A 3 -27.01 -8.55 22.86
N LEU A 4 -26.22 -9.24 22.03
CA LEU A 4 -25.81 -10.62 22.28
C LEU A 4 -24.92 -10.73 23.51
N ILE A 5 -24.08 -9.73 23.77
CA ILE A 5 -23.24 -9.70 24.98
C ILE A 5 -24.09 -9.53 26.24
N GLU A 6 -25.20 -8.80 26.17
CA GLU A 6 -26.11 -8.60 27.31
C GLU A 6 -26.89 -9.87 27.64
N ILE A 7 -27.38 -10.58 26.63
CA ILE A 7 -28.22 -11.77 26.82
C ILE A 7 -27.42 -13.08 26.94
N HIS A 8 -26.18 -13.11 26.47
CA HIS A 8 -25.24 -14.25 26.52
C HIS A 8 -23.82 -13.81 26.95
N PRO A 9 -23.65 -13.26 28.17
CA PRO A 9 -22.36 -12.74 28.65
C PRO A 9 -21.25 -13.80 28.80
N GLU A 10 -21.64 -15.08 28.86
CA GLU A 10 -20.75 -16.25 28.94
C GLU A 10 -20.03 -16.54 27.61
N VAL A 11 -20.54 -16.04 26.48
CA VAL A 11 -19.94 -16.29 25.17
C VAL A 11 -18.94 -15.18 24.84
N ASP A 12 -17.70 -15.37 25.26
CA ASP A 12 -16.63 -14.39 25.07
C ASP A 12 -16.38 -14.02 23.59
N GLU A 13 -16.69 -14.91 22.66
CA GLU A 13 -16.55 -14.67 21.23
C GLU A 13 -17.40 -13.50 20.74
N TYR A 14 -18.58 -13.28 21.34
CA TYR A 14 -19.43 -12.13 21.01
C TYR A 14 -18.78 -10.79 21.39
N LYS A 15 -17.94 -10.77 22.44
CA LYS A 15 -17.18 -9.59 22.85
C LYS A 15 -16.13 -9.24 21.80
N LEU A 16 -15.42 -10.24 21.27
CA LEU A 16 -14.47 -10.06 20.18
C LEU A 16 -15.16 -9.56 18.89
N TYR A 17 -16.27 -10.18 18.50
CA TYR A 17 -17.01 -9.76 17.31
C TYR A 17 -17.59 -8.36 17.44
N TYR A 18 -18.00 -7.97 18.66
CA TYR A 18 -18.43 -6.60 18.91
C TYR A 18 -17.30 -5.60 18.71
N ALA A 19 -16.12 -5.84 19.31
CA ALA A 19 -14.95 -4.99 19.11
C ALA A 19 -14.56 -4.86 17.63
N GLN A 20 -14.56 -5.98 16.89
CA GLN A 20 -14.29 -5.99 15.44
C GLN A 20 -15.34 -5.20 14.65
N SER A 21 -16.62 -5.27 15.04
CA SER A 21 -17.68 -4.51 14.36
C SER A 21 -17.55 -3.01 14.58
N LEU A 22 -17.13 -2.58 15.78
CA LEU A 22 -16.86 -1.17 16.09
C LEU A 22 -15.65 -0.66 15.28
N PHE A 23 -14.58 -1.45 15.20
CA PHE A 23 -13.41 -1.14 14.38
C PHE A 23 -13.80 -0.96 12.90
N LYS A 24 -14.55 -1.91 12.33
CA LYS A 24 -15.02 -1.83 10.93
C LYS A 24 -15.97 -0.66 10.66
N ALA A 25 -16.60 -0.12 11.70
CA ALA A 25 -17.43 1.08 11.62
C ALA A 25 -16.64 2.38 11.87
N CYS A 26 -15.30 2.30 11.92
CA CYS A 26 -14.39 3.41 12.25
C CYS A 26 -14.63 4.03 13.64
N GLN A 27 -15.29 3.30 14.56
CA GLN A 27 -15.51 3.73 15.94
C GLN A 27 -14.34 3.28 16.82
N TYR A 28 -13.16 3.88 16.60
CA TYR A 28 -11.90 3.42 17.18
C TYR A 28 -11.83 3.57 18.71
N ALA A 29 -12.38 4.64 19.26
CA ALA A 29 -12.43 4.87 20.70
C ALA A 29 -13.29 3.81 21.42
N GLU A 30 -14.45 3.48 20.85
CA GLU A 30 -15.35 2.44 21.34
C GLU A 30 -14.77 1.05 21.14
N ALA A 31 -14.17 0.78 19.97
CA ALA A 31 -13.50 -0.48 19.66
C ALA A 31 -12.38 -0.77 20.67
N THR A 32 -11.54 0.24 20.95
CA THR A 32 -10.48 0.16 21.96
C THR A 32 -11.04 -0.22 23.33
N LYS A 33 -12.08 0.47 23.80
CA LYS A 33 -12.74 0.15 25.07
C LYS A 33 -13.27 -1.29 25.08
N ALA A 34 -13.89 -1.73 23.99
CA ALA A 34 -14.41 -3.08 23.86
C ALA A 34 -13.28 -4.13 23.91
N THR A 35 -12.10 -3.86 23.33
CA THR A 35 -10.96 -4.78 23.42
C THR A 35 -10.49 -5.02 24.86
N PHE A 36 -10.53 -3.99 25.72
CA PHE A 36 -10.14 -4.12 27.13
C PHE A 36 -11.12 -4.92 27.99
N GLN A 37 -12.34 -5.16 27.51
CA GLN A 37 -13.33 -6.00 28.20
C GLN A 37 -13.20 -7.49 27.88
N ILE A 38 -12.26 -7.87 27.01
CA ILE A 38 -12.02 -9.26 26.61
C ILE A 38 -10.91 -9.83 27.50
N GLU A 39 -11.31 -10.54 28.56
CA GLU A 39 -10.39 -11.10 29.57
C GLU A 39 -9.92 -12.52 29.24
N ASN A 40 -10.59 -13.21 28.30
CA ASN A 40 -10.29 -14.60 27.98
C ASN A 40 -8.92 -14.73 27.28
N PRO A 41 -7.93 -15.40 27.89
CA PRO A 41 -6.57 -15.47 27.37
C PRO A 41 -6.45 -16.10 25.98
N THR A 42 -7.41 -16.94 25.59
CA THR A 42 -7.49 -17.58 24.27
C THR A 42 -7.57 -16.55 23.15
N PHE A 43 -8.10 -15.35 23.44
CA PHE A 43 -8.22 -14.27 22.47
C PHE A 43 -7.08 -13.28 22.53
N ASN A 44 -6.11 -13.39 23.44
CA ASN A 44 -5.05 -12.40 23.63
C ASN A 44 -4.33 -12.03 22.32
N SER A 45 -3.93 -13.01 21.52
CA SER A 45 -3.29 -12.75 20.22
C SER A 45 -4.22 -11.98 19.26
N LYS A 46 -5.50 -12.37 19.18
CA LYS A 46 -6.49 -11.68 18.32
C LYS A 46 -6.80 -10.26 18.80
N VAL A 47 -6.87 -10.07 20.12
CA VAL A 47 -7.10 -8.77 20.75
C VAL A 47 -5.92 -7.84 20.50
N LEU A 48 -4.69 -8.34 20.68
CA LEU A 48 -3.47 -7.59 20.45
C LEU A 48 -3.34 -7.12 18.99
N LYS A 49 -3.63 -8.01 18.02
CA LYS A 49 -3.70 -7.66 16.59
C LYS A 49 -4.76 -6.60 16.30
N LEU A 50 -5.95 -6.71 16.91
CA LEU A 50 -7.03 -5.73 16.73
C LEU A 50 -6.64 -4.37 17.33
N GLN A 51 -5.99 -4.35 18.49
CA GLN A 51 -5.49 -3.11 19.10
C GLN A 51 -4.40 -2.47 18.23
N ALA A 52 -3.48 -3.27 17.68
CA ALA A 52 -2.49 -2.79 16.71
C ALA A 52 -3.13 -2.16 15.47
N ALA A 53 -4.17 -2.82 14.92
CA ALA A 53 -4.91 -2.30 13.77
C ALA A 53 -5.65 -0.99 14.09
N ILE A 54 -6.24 -0.86 15.28
CA ILE A 54 -6.84 0.40 15.73
C ILE A 54 -5.78 1.51 15.79
N LYS A 55 -4.61 1.23 16.39
CA LYS A 55 -3.50 2.20 16.47
C LYS A 55 -2.96 2.59 15.10
N TYR A 56 -2.89 1.64 14.18
CA TYR A 56 -2.50 1.90 12.80
C TYR A 56 -3.48 2.88 12.12
N GLU A 57 -4.78 2.72 12.30
CA GLU A 57 -5.80 3.62 11.73
C GLU A 57 -5.88 4.98 12.43
N GLU A 58 -5.45 5.09 13.69
CA GLU A 58 -5.32 6.35 14.45
C GLU A 58 -4.01 7.11 14.15
N ASP A 59 -3.22 6.65 13.17
CA ASP A 59 -1.88 7.15 12.83
C ASP A 59 -0.85 7.08 13.99
N ASP A 60 -1.15 6.31 15.04
CA ASP A 60 -0.24 6.00 16.14
C ASP A 60 0.62 4.77 15.77
N LEU A 61 1.51 4.97 14.80
CA LEU A 61 2.34 3.89 14.24
C LEU A 61 3.30 3.30 15.29
N GLN A 62 3.79 4.11 16.22
CA GLN A 62 4.66 3.66 17.31
C GLN A 62 3.88 2.76 18.29
N GLY A 63 2.65 3.13 18.64
CA GLY A 63 1.76 2.30 19.45
C GLY A 63 1.41 0.99 18.76
N ALA A 64 1.07 1.04 17.46
CA ALA A 64 0.76 -0.14 16.67
C ALA A 64 1.95 -1.11 16.59
N LYS A 65 3.17 -0.60 16.33
CA LYS A 65 4.40 -1.39 16.28
C LYS A 65 4.68 -2.12 17.59
N SER A 66 4.59 -1.42 18.72
CA SER A 66 4.77 -2.00 20.05
C SER A 66 3.81 -3.18 20.31
N MET A 67 2.59 -3.11 19.78
CA MET A 67 1.61 -4.20 19.91
C MET A 67 1.91 -5.37 18.96
N VAL A 68 2.33 -5.12 17.72
CA VAL A 68 2.72 -6.19 16.78
C VAL A 68 3.95 -6.94 17.28
N GLU A 69 4.93 -6.26 17.87
CA GLU A 69 6.15 -6.90 18.43
C GLU A 69 5.87 -7.81 19.63
N GLN A 70 4.70 -7.65 20.27
CA GLN A 70 4.23 -8.56 21.33
C GLN A 70 3.57 -9.84 20.78
N CYS A 71 3.29 -9.90 19.47
CA CYS A 71 2.77 -11.10 18.81
C CYS A 71 3.88 -12.15 18.63
N SER A 72 3.49 -13.42 18.42
CA SER A 72 4.46 -14.49 18.20
C SER A 72 5.21 -14.30 16.88
N ASN A 73 6.52 -14.54 16.86
CA ASN A 73 7.32 -14.55 15.63
C ASN A 73 7.02 -15.75 14.71
N GLU A 74 6.32 -16.77 15.20
CA GLU A 74 5.83 -17.88 14.37
C GLU A 74 4.47 -17.59 13.72
N ASP A 75 3.84 -16.48 14.10
CA ASP A 75 2.58 -16.03 13.52
C ASP A 75 2.89 -15.27 12.21
N PRO A 76 2.47 -15.78 11.04
CA PRO A 76 2.78 -15.13 9.76
C PRO A 76 2.21 -13.72 9.67
N ASP A 77 1.14 -13.41 10.42
CA ASP A 77 0.56 -12.08 10.44
C ASP A 77 1.51 -11.06 11.11
N THR A 78 2.44 -11.49 11.97
CA THR A 78 3.38 -10.58 12.64
C THR A 78 4.31 -9.92 11.62
N GLU A 79 4.92 -10.71 10.72
CA GLU A 79 5.80 -10.19 9.67
C GLU A 79 5.03 -9.30 8.69
N VAL A 80 3.84 -9.74 8.27
CA VAL A 80 2.96 -8.97 7.38
C VAL A 80 2.57 -7.63 8.02
N ASN A 81 2.16 -7.61 9.27
CA ASN A 81 1.75 -6.39 9.97
C ASN A 81 2.93 -5.42 10.19
N LEU A 82 4.14 -5.93 10.49
CA LEU A 82 5.35 -5.11 10.54
C LEU A 82 5.68 -4.51 9.17
N GLY A 83 5.49 -5.28 8.08
CA GLY A 83 5.61 -4.80 6.71
C GLY A 83 4.65 -3.65 6.42
N CYS A 84 3.36 -3.80 6.78
CA CYS A 84 2.37 -2.73 6.62
C CYS A 84 2.73 -1.46 7.41
N LEU A 85 3.23 -1.60 8.64
CA LEU A 85 3.67 -0.47 9.47
C LEU A 85 4.86 0.27 8.87
N LEU A 86 5.85 -0.47 8.37
CA LEU A 86 7.00 0.10 7.68
C LEU A 86 6.54 0.85 6.43
N PHE A 87 5.66 0.25 5.64
CA PHE A 87 5.10 0.88 4.44
C PHE A 87 4.40 2.20 4.79
N LYS A 88 3.47 2.21 5.76
CA LYS A 88 2.76 3.43 6.16
C LYS A 88 3.69 4.50 6.72
N SER A 89 4.63 4.14 7.58
CA SER A 89 5.62 5.08 8.14
C SER A 89 6.48 5.70 7.04
N MET A 90 6.84 4.90 6.04
CA MET A 90 7.67 5.32 4.92
C MET A 90 6.90 6.26 3.98
N VAL A 91 5.62 5.95 3.70
CA VAL A 91 4.72 6.85 2.95
C VAL A 91 4.52 8.18 3.68
N GLU A 92 4.35 8.18 5.01
CA GLU A 92 4.25 9.41 5.80
C GLU A 92 5.55 10.22 5.79
N GLN A 93 6.71 9.58 5.91
CA GLN A 93 8.01 10.27 5.84
C GLN A 93 8.24 10.91 4.47
N CYS A 94 7.92 10.19 3.38
CA CYS A 94 8.00 10.72 2.02
C CYS A 94 6.98 11.83 1.74
N SER A 95 5.80 11.81 2.37
CA SER A 95 4.82 12.90 2.27
C SER A 95 5.30 14.19 2.95
N ASN A 96 6.25 14.08 3.89
CA ASN A 96 6.80 15.20 4.66
C ASN A 96 8.17 15.67 4.16
N GLU A 97 8.95 14.82 3.50
CA GLU A 97 10.25 15.14 2.91
C GLU A 97 10.22 14.98 1.39
N ASP A 98 10.03 16.10 0.69
CA ASP A 98 10.24 16.32 -0.74
C ASP A 98 9.58 15.27 -1.69
N PRO A 99 8.60 15.64 -2.54
CA PRO A 99 7.87 14.70 -3.41
C PRO A 99 8.73 13.79 -4.31
N ASP A 100 10.02 14.11 -4.52
CA ASP A 100 10.98 13.28 -5.24
C ASP A 100 11.49 12.06 -4.43
N THR A 101 11.40 12.08 -3.09
CA THR A 101 11.78 10.96 -2.21
C THR A 101 10.72 9.85 -2.21
N GLU A 102 9.44 10.24 -2.32
CA GLU A 102 8.28 9.35 -2.46
C GLU A 102 8.42 8.43 -3.69
N VAL A 103 8.99 8.95 -4.78
CA VAL A 103 9.18 8.22 -6.04
C VAL A 103 10.24 7.13 -5.92
N ASN A 104 11.39 7.43 -5.29
CA ASN A 104 12.50 6.48 -5.22
C ASN A 104 12.20 5.27 -4.30
N LEU A 105 11.47 5.52 -3.22
CA LEU A 105 11.19 4.53 -2.20
C LEU A 105 9.88 3.78 -2.50
N GLY A 106 8.90 4.48 -3.07
CA GLY A 106 7.76 3.89 -3.75
C GLY A 106 8.20 2.90 -4.82
N CYS A 107 9.13 3.24 -5.73
CA CYS A 107 9.66 2.32 -6.75
C CYS A 107 10.33 1.06 -6.18
N LEU A 108 10.94 1.12 -4.99
CA LEU A 108 11.59 -0.02 -4.34
C LEU A 108 10.58 -1.00 -3.70
N LEU A 109 9.46 -0.48 -3.17
CA LEU A 109 8.36 -1.28 -2.61
C LEU A 109 7.29 -1.68 -3.64
N PHE A 110 7.12 -0.91 -4.72
CA PHE A 110 6.21 -1.21 -5.84
C PHE A 110 6.61 -2.45 -6.62
N LYS A 111 7.77 -3.06 -6.33
CA LYS A 111 8.14 -4.36 -6.87
C LYS A 111 7.07 -5.45 -6.61
N GLU A 112 6.17 -5.24 -5.64
CA GLU A 112 5.01 -6.10 -5.36
C GLU A 112 3.70 -5.70 -6.06
N LEU A 113 3.53 -4.46 -6.52
CA LEU A 113 2.40 -4.12 -7.39
C LEU A 113 2.80 -4.49 -8.82
N ASP A 114 1.98 -5.30 -9.48
CA ASP A 114 2.27 -5.81 -10.80
C ASP A 114 2.53 -4.66 -11.80
N ALA A 115 3.46 -4.87 -12.73
CA ALA A 115 3.95 -3.84 -13.64
C ALA A 115 2.85 -3.12 -14.43
N VAL A 116 1.71 -3.79 -14.63
CA VAL A 116 0.49 -3.25 -15.26
C VAL A 116 -0.16 -2.16 -14.39
N SER A 117 -0.26 -2.37 -13.08
CA SER A 117 -0.79 -1.35 -12.16
C SER A 117 0.10 -0.12 -12.11
N LEU A 118 1.43 -0.29 -12.13
CA LEU A 118 2.36 0.84 -12.19
C LEU A 118 2.17 1.66 -13.48
N HIS A 119 2.06 0.94 -14.60
CA HIS A 119 1.83 1.54 -15.91
C HIS A 119 0.53 2.34 -15.92
N ASN A 120 -0.57 1.75 -15.45
CA ASN A 120 -1.88 2.41 -15.41
C ASN A 120 -1.88 3.62 -14.49
N GLN A 121 -1.22 3.56 -13.34
CA GLN A 121 -1.09 4.70 -12.44
C GLN A 121 -0.30 5.85 -13.08
N ALA A 122 0.76 5.54 -13.83
CA ALA A 122 1.52 6.54 -14.57
C ALA A 122 0.63 7.27 -15.59
N LEU A 123 -0.21 6.54 -16.33
CA LEU A 123 -1.13 7.12 -17.30
C LEU A 123 -2.22 7.98 -16.64
N MET A 124 -2.82 7.50 -15.56
CA MET A 124 -3.93 8.18 -14.86
C MET A 124 -3.53 9.56 -14.33
N ASN A 125 -2.26 9.73 -13.96
CA ASN A 125 -1.76 10.95 -13.33
C ASN A 125 -1.04 11.90 -14.30
N MET A 126 -1.08 11.66 -15.62
CA MET A 126 -0.39 12.53 -16.58
C MET A 126 -0.88 13.99 -16.56
N GLU A 127 -2.14 14.23 -16.19
CA GLU A 127 -2.70 15.59 -16.11
C GLU A 127 -2.31 16.33 -14.82
N THR A 128 -2.08 15.59 -13.73
CA THR A 128 -1.81 16.15 -12.40
C THR A 128 -0.31 16.18 -12.07
N ALA A 129 0.44 15.14 -12.45
CA ALA A 129 1.86 14.97 -12.16
C ALA A 129 2.60 14.26 -13.33
N PRO A 130 2.77 14.93 -14.49
CA PRO A 130 3.35 14.32 -15.69
C PRO A 130 4.80 13.83 -15.51
N THR A 131 5.63 14.56 -14.77
CA THR A 131 7.03 14.18 -14.50
C THR A 131 7.12 12.80 -13.86
N GLN A 132 6.32 12.55 -12.82
CA GLN A 132 6.27 11.26 -12.14
C GLN A 132 5.74 10.14 -13.04
N GLY A 133 4.76 10.45 -13.91
CA GLY A 133 4.27 9.50 -14.91
C GLY A 133 5.38 9.07 -15.88
N PHE A 134 6.21 10.00 -16.35
CA PHE A 134 7.34 9.71 -17.21
C PHE A 134 8.42 8.87 -16.52
N GLU A 135 8.75 9.16 -15.27
CA GLU A 135 9.74 8.40 -14.50
C GLU A 135 9.30 6.96 -14.29
N LYS A 136 8.02 6.74 -13.94
CA LYS A 136 7.45 5.39 -13.77
C LYS A 136 7.48 4.57 -15.06
N LEU A 137 7.16 5.18 -16.21
CA LEU A 137 7.20 4.50 -17.51
C LEU A 137 8.64 4.21 -17.96
N GLN A 138 9.58 5.11 -17.72
CA GLN A 138 11.01 4.88 -17.99
C GLN A 138 11.57 3.76 -17.10
N PHE A 139 11.21 3.75 -15.82
CA PHE A 139 11.59 2.69 -14.90
C PHE A 139 11.05 1.32 -15.35
N LEU A 140 9.79 1.25 -15.77
CA LEU A 140 9.18 0.03 -16.31
C LEU A 140 9.90 -0.47 -17.56
N LEU A 141 10.36 0.43 -18.43
CA LEU A 141 11.09 0.06 -19.65
C LEU A 141 12.43 -0.63 -19.36
N GLN A 142 13.02 -0.37 -18.18
CA GLN A 142 14.23 -1.05 -17.72
C GLN A 142 13.97 -2.44 -17.11
N GLN A 143 12.70 -2.81 -16.87
CA GLN A 143 12.33 -4.11 -16.29
C GLN A 143 12.22 -5.20 -17.36
N ASN A 144 12.40 -6.47 -16.98
CA ASN A 144 12.13 -7.62 -17.84
C ASN A 144 11.48 -8.76 -17.04
N PRO A 145 10.19 -9.10 -17.27
CA PRO A 145 9.28 -8.54 -18.29
C PRO A 145 8.65 -7.19 -17.88
N PHE A 146 8.24 -6.40 -18.86
CA PHE A 146 7.47 -5.16 -18.67
C PHE A 146 6.19 -5.17 -19.54
N PRO A 147 5.18 -4.33 -19.24
CA PRO A 147 3.93 -4.29 -20.02
C PRO A 147 4.18 -3.82 -21.45
N PRO A 148 3.69 -4.52 -22.48
CA PRO A 148 4.02 -4.25 -23.88
C PRO A 148 3.62 -2.83 -24.34
N GLU A 149 2.61 -2.23 -23.71
CA GLU A 149 2.10 -0.89 -24.01
C GLU A 149 3.02 0.23 -23.48
N THR A 150 3.93 -0.07 -22.55
CA THR A 150 4.80 0.92 -21.89
C THR A 150 5.61 1.74 -22.87
N PHE A 151 6.25 1.07 -23.83
CA PHE A 151 7.12 1.73 -24.79
C PHE A 151 6.33 2.68 -25.72
N GLY A 152 5.21 2.21 -26.27
CA GLY A 152 4.37 3.01 -27.15
C GLY A 152 3.71 4.20 -26.44
N ASN A 153 3.17 3.97 -25.25
CA ASN A 153 2.53 5.02 -24.47
C ASN A 153 3.53 6.09 -24.03
N LEU A 154 4.75 5.71 -23.66
CA LEU A 154 5.81 6.67 -23.32
C LEU A 154 6.13 7.59 -24.51
N LEU A 155 6.31 7.02 -25.71
CA LEU A 155 6.58 7.81 -26.92
C LEU A 155 5.40 8.74 -27.28
N LEU A 156 4.16 8.23 -27.21
CA LEU A 156 2.96 9.03 -27.44
C LEU A 156 2.85 10.18 -26.44
N LEU A 157 3.18 9.94 -25.17
CA LEU A 157 3.17 10.96 -24.14
C LEU A 157 4.28 12.00 -24.36
N TYR A 158 5.50 11.60 -24.72
CA TYR A 158 6.54 12.57 -25.06
C TYR A 158 6.13 13.45 -26.23
N ILE A 159 5.52 12.87 -27.27
CA ILE A 159 4.98 13.65 -28.40
C ILE A 159 3.86 14.59 -27.94
N LYS A 160 2.89 14.09 -27.16
CA LYS A 160 1.75 14.87 -26.63
C LYS A 160 2.21 16.08 -25.81
N TYR A 161 3.26 15.92 -24.99
CA TYR A 161 3.83 16.98 -24.16
C TYR A 161 4.98 17.74 -24.84
N GLN A 162 5.22 17.49 -26.13
CA GLN A 162 6.21 18.18 -26.97
C GLN A 162 7.68 17.97 -26.57
N TYR A 163 7.98 16.86 -25.90
CA TYR A 163 9.33 16.40 -25.57
C TYR A 163 9.93 15.57 -26.72
N TYR A 164 10.07 16.18 -27.89
CA TYR A 164 10.47 15.46 -29.11
C TYR A 164 11.90 14.88 -29.05
N ASP A 165 12.83 15.57 -28.38
CA ASP A 165 14.20 15.10 -28.23
C ASP A 165 14.25 13.84 -27.37
N LEU A 166 13.53 13.82 -26.23
CA LEU A 166 13.43 12.62 -25.38
C LEU A 166 12.74 11.46 -26.10
N ALA A 167 11.72 11.74 -26.92
CA ALA A 167 11.10 10.72 -27.74
C ALA A 167 12.09 10.10 -28.75
N ALA A 168 12.94 10.93 -29.36
CA ALA A 168 13.96 10.48 -30.31
C ALA A 168 15.05 9.65 -29.62
N ASP A 169 15.52 10.08 -28.46
CA ASP A 169 16.54 9.38 -27.66
C ASP A 169 16.02 8.00 -27.22
N VAL A 170 14.82 7.94 -26.63
CA VAL A 170 14.22 6.68 -26.19
C VAL A 170 13.97 5.73 -27.37
N LEU A 171 13.57 6.24 -28.53
CA LEU A 171 13.39 5.44 -29.75
C LEU A 171 14.73 4.88 -30.26
N ALA A 172 15.80 5.68 -30.21
CA ALA A 172 17.13 5.29 -30.66
C ALA A 172 17.77 4.24 -29.73
N GLU A 173 17.67 4.44 -28.42
CA GLU A 173 18.20 3.52 -27.40
C GLU A 173 17.46 2.16 -27.40
N ASN A 174 16.21 2.16 -27.83
CA ASN A 174 15.33 0.99 -27.82
C ASN A 174 14.92 0.54 -29.22
N ALA A 175 15.78 0.71 -30.23
CA ALA A 175 15.47 0.40 -31.62
C ALA A 175 14.94 -1.04 -31.83
N GLN A 176 15.39 -2.02 -31.03
CA GLN A 176 14.86 -3.39 -31.05
C GLN A 176 13.37 -3.50 -30.65
N LEU A 177 12.89 -2.61 -29.79
CA LEU A 177 11.50 -2.59 -29.30
C LEU A 177 10.55 -2.01 -30.34
N THR A 178 11.02 -1.08 -31.17
CA THR A 178 10.26 -0.46 -32.28
C THR A 178 9.68 -1.52 -33.21
N TYR A 179 10.48 -2.49 -33.65
CA TYR A 179 10.02 -3.56 -34.54
C TYR A 179 9.06 -4.55 -33.87
N LYS A 180 9.06 -4.62 -32.53
CA LYS A 180 8.29 -5.59 -31.75
C LYS A 180 6.96 -5.04 -31.25
N PHE A 181 6.91 -3.76 -30.90
CA PHE A 181 5.77 -3.15 -30.20
C PHE A 181 5.12 -1.97 -30.94
N LEU A 182 5.73 -1.46 -32.01
CA LEU A 182 5.19 -0.33 -32.80
C LEU A 182 4.82 -0.74 -34.23
N GLN A 183 4.46 -2.00 -34.45
CA GLN A 183 3.91 -2.41 -35.76
C GLN A 183 2.57 -1.69 -36.01
N PRO A 184 2.31 -1.27 -37.26
CA PRO A 184 1.08 -0.55 -37.61
C PRO A 184 -0.20 -1.35 -37.38
#